data_AF-A0A9Q7XRB5-F1
#
_entry.id   AF-A0A9Q7XRB5-F1
#
_cell.length_a   1.000
_cell.length_b   1.000
_cell.length_c   1.000
_cell.angle_alpha   90.00
_cell.angle_beta   90.00
_cell.angle_gamma   90.00
#
_symmetry.space_group_name_H-M   'P 1'
#
loop_
_entity.id
_entity.type
_entity.pdbx_description
1 polymer ?
#
loop_
_entity_poly.entity_id
_entity_poly.type
_entity_poly.pdbx_seq_one_letter_code
_entity_poly.pdbx_strand_id
1 'polypeptide(L)'
;MDMDKPQLRPPPLLDATLRAVPRRYRLPELDDTISPDLDASPATTLALVIERARAALARRETPDAALKDRFTGALARMVREAMRADGGDPVFQAMVLRHRAAPVREYASLSARADQDRRAVRATVNAVAHPGKQQGLGPGPQREALARLHACAGAEAWNELHDTVQRLLEMAHTPAVAGEPPQARGLAQLLEDPALARLQRLDVLASNALVVEYRTLWERYGPRSGSASAVAQGRSSRQRGDAAEALAARALEALTQRLNAASGASAPYRVVTSMRVPAAIPAAHQHAKSEWDVVLLRRSAATEDTAAGTPAWDVCVLVEVKASVDAATTDFPRLLRGLRLLAHADKDVVYPFATRQGTVPLRGAALCALPSAPSALSRTVLYCCDAPVEPTPRLLGAASRMQLLSATPTLDFAAALTATPPADARALEPVWHALLEAPGWRAVLDQYATLRQVRELMVHTDDLLAAV
;
A
#
# COMPACT_ATOMS: atom_id res chain seq x y z
N MET A 1 28.05 3.15 14.94
CA MET A 1 29.14 4.15 14.97
C MET A 1 29.20 4.73 13.57
N ASP A 2 28.28 5.66 13.27
CA ASP A 2 28.23 6.36 11.99
C ASP A 2 29.37 7.37 11.97
N MET A 3 30.47 7.01 11.32
CA MET A 3 31.49 7.97 10.93
C MET A 3 30.82 8.96 9.96
N ASP A 4 30.86 10.24 10.34
CA ASP A 4 30.31 11.39 9.63
C ASP A 4 30.85 11.40 8.18
N LYS A 5 30.05 10.85 7.26
CA LYS A 5 30.41 10.81 5.83
C LYS A 5 30.51 12.26 5.35
N PRO A 6 31.52 12.63 4.54
CA PRO A 6 31.58 13.96 3.96
C PRO A 6 30.36 14.16 3.04
N GLN A 7 29.35 14.86 3.57
CA GLN A 7 28.15 15.20 2.81
C GLN A 7 28.54 16.20 1.73
N LEU A 8 28.16 15.92 0.48
CA LEU A 8 28.21 16.93 -0.58
C LEU A 8 27.31 18.08 -0.15
N ARG A 9 27.90 19.22 0.23
CA ARG A 9 27.13 20.40 0.58
C ARG A 9 26.36 20.86 -0.66
N PRO A 10 25.03 21.03 -0.59
CA PRO A 10 24.29 21.60 -1.70
C PRO A 10 24.84 23.00 -2.03
N PRO A 11 24.81 23.39 -3.32
CA PRO A 11 25.15 24.76 -3.72
C PRO A 11 24.39 25.80 -2.86
N PRO A 12 25.01 26.93 -2.45
CA PRO A 12 24.38 27.89 -1.55
C PRO A 12 23.01 28.37 -2.00
N LEU A 13 22.83 28.59 -3.31
CA LEU A 13 21.56 29.00 -3.88
C LEU A 13 20.49 27.90 -3.77
N LEU A 14 20.86 26.63 -4.01
CA LEU A 14 19.95 25.50 -3.85
C LEU A 14 19.51 25.37 -2.38
N ASP A 15 20.46 25.41 -1.45
CA ASP A 15 20.18 25.30 -0.02
C ASP A 15 19.31 26.48 0.47
N ALA A 16 19.58 27.70 0.00
CA ALA A 16 18.77 28.87 0.32
C ALA A 16 17.34 28.74 -0.20
N THR A 17 17.15 28.32 -1.45
CA THR A 17 15.80 28.10 -2.01
C THR A 17 15.07 27.01 -1.23
N LEU A 18 15.68 25.85 -0.97
CA LEU A 18 15.03 24.74 -0.24
C LEU A 18 14.61 25.09 1.19
N ARG A 19 15.37 25.99 1.86
CA ARG A 19 15.03 26.52 3.18
C ARG A 19 13.91 27.57 3.13
N ALA A 20 13.82 28.33 2.04
CA ALA A 20 12.80 29.36 1.87
C ALA A 20 11.41 28.79 1.54
N VAL A 21 11.34 27.57 0.99
CA VAL A 21 10.05 26.90 0.67
C VAL A 21 9.20 26.71 1.94
N PRO A 22 7.98 27.27 1.99
CA PRO A 22 7.04 27.04 3.09
C PRO A 22 6.78 25.56 3.39
N ARG A 23 6.88 25.17 4.66
CA ARG A 23 6.59 23.80 5.16
C ARG A 23 5.18 23.71 5.75
N ARG A 24 4.17 24.00 4.93
CA ARG A 24 2.77 24.12 5.41
C ARG A 24 2.18 22.84 6.01
N TYR A 25 2.74 21.68 5.67
CA TYR A 25 2.30 20.39 6.23
C TYR A 25 2.96 20.04 7.57
N ARG A 26 3.92 20.84 8.05
CA ARG A 26 4.66 20.57 9.28
C ARG A 26 3.71 20.49 10.48
N LEU A 27 3.91 19.47 11.32
CA LEU A 27 3.19 19.37 12.58
C LEU A 27 3.70 20.42 13.58
N PRO A 28 2.83 20.97 14.45
CA PRO A 28 3.30 21.73 15.59
C PRO A 28 4.21 20.87 16.47
N GLU A 29 5.17 21.51 17.13
CA GLU A 29 6.00 20.81 18.13
C GLU A 29 5.09 20.36 19.27
N LEU A 30 5.16 19.08 19.62
CA LEU A 30 4.51 18.59 20.83
C LEU A 30 5.42 18.93 21.99
N ASP A 31 5.04 19.93 22.78
CA ASP A 31 5.64 20.07 24.09
C ASP A 31 5.19 18.89 24.96
N ASP A 32 6.12 18.32 25.73
CA ASP A 32 5.87 17.20 26.65
C ASP A 32 4.76 17.53 27.68
N THR A 33 4.43 18.81 27.85
CA THR A 33 3.40 19.34 28.75
C THR A 33 1.99 19.41 28.15
N ILE A 34 1.83 19.31 26.82
CA ILE A 34 0.53 19.42 26.16
C ILE A 34 -0.27 18.14 26.45
N SER A 35 -1.09 18.19 27.50
CA SER A 35 -2.15 17.21 27.68
C SER A 35 -3.16 17.38 26.55
N PRO A 36 -3.63 16.28 25.92
CA PRO A 36 -4.72 16.38 24.97
C PRO A 36 -5.89 17.09 25.66
N ASP A 37 -6.49 18.03 24.93
CA ASP A 37 -7.71 18.69 25.37
C ASP A 37 -8.77 17.63 25.74
N LEU A 38 -9.65 17.94 26.70
CA LEU A 38 -10.67 16.98 27.17
C LEU A 38 -11.57 16.50 26.01
N ASP A 39 -11.71 17.33 24.97
CA ASP A 39 -12.49 17.08 23.76
C ASP A 39 -11.70 16.45 22.59
N ALA A 40 -10.43 16.06 22.80
CA ALA A 40 -9.65 15.44 21.76
C ALA A 40 -10.27 14.13 21.27
N SER A 41 -10.22 13.90 19.94
CA SER A 41 -10.70 12.65 19.36
C SER A 41 -9.95 11.44 19.96
N PRO A 42 -10.58 10.25 20.06
CA PRO A 42 -9.89 9.06 20.56
C PRO A 42 -8.64 8.70 19.74
N ALA A 43 -8.66 8.94 18.44
CA ALA A 43 -7.51 8.71 17.55
C ALA A 43 -6.35 9.67 17.87
N THR A 44 -6.64 10.95 18.11
CA THR A 44 -5.64 11.94 18.54
C THR A 44 -5.04 11.54 19.88
N THR A 45 -5.89 11.15 20.84
CA THR A 45 -5.44 10.71 22.18
C THR A 45 -4.52 9.50 22.07
N LEU A 46 -4.89 8.50 21.27
CA LEU A 46 -4.05 7.32 21.03
C LEU A 46 -2.70 7.69 20.42
N ALA A 47 -2.67 8.53 19.38
CA ALA A 47 -1.42 8.95 18.76
C ALA A 47 -0.44 9.58 19.76
N LEU A 48 -0.96 10.48 20.61
CA LEU A 48 -0.15 11.17 21.63
C LEU A 48 0.31 10.23 22.74
N VAL A 49 -0.57 9.33 23.21
CA VAL A 49 -0.22 8.33 24.22
C VAL A 49 0.85 7.37 23.71
N ILE A 50 0.75 6.92 22.46
CA ILE A 50 1.75 6.06 21.81
C ILE A 50 3.10 6.80 21.71
N GLU A 51 3.10 8.07 21.29
CA GLU A 51 4.34 8.86 21.18
C GLU A 51 5.01 9.05 22.54
N ARG A 52 4.25 9.34 23.61
CA ARG A 52 4.78 9.44 24.98
C ARG A 52 5.38 8.11 25.44
N ALA A 53 4.71 7.00 25.15
CA ALA A 53 5.22 5.67 25.48
C ALA A 53 6.53 5.37 24.74
N ARG A 54 6.60 5.67 23.43
CA ARG A 54 7.82 5.57 22.62
C ARG A 54 8.95 6.43 23.18
N ALA A 55 8.66 7.67 23.59
CA ALA A 55 9.64 8.58 24.17
C ALA A 55 10.19 8.09 25.52
N ALA A 56 9.33 7.58 26.40
CA ALA A 56 9.74 6.95 27.66
C ALA A 56 10.67 5.75 27.41
N LEU A 57 10.29 4.85 26.49
CA LEU A 57 11.12 3.72 26.10
C LEU A 57 12.48 4.15 25.52
N ALA A 58 12.52 5.22 24.72
CA ALA A 58 13.77 5.78 24.20
C ALA A 58 14.70 6.30 25.31
N ARG A 59 14.13 6.80 26.42
CA ARG A 59 14.86 7.17 27.64
C ARG A 59 15.14 6.01 28.59
N ARG A 60 14.76 4.78 28.21
CA ARG A 60 14.83 3.56 29.06
C ARG A 60 13.96 3.64 30.33
N GLU A 61 12.90 4.42 30.27
CA GLU A 61 11.86 4.51 31.30
C GLU A 61 10.71 3.55 30.99
N THR A 62 10.00 3.10 32.03
CA THR A 62 8.77 2.33 31.86
C THR A 62 7.57 3.29 31.80
N PRO A 63 6.72 3.22 30.77
CA PRO A 63 5.45 3.93 30.74
C PRO A 63 4.61 3.71 32.02
N ASP A 64 4.08 4.78 32.60
CA ASP A 64 3.31 4.69 33.85
C ASP A 64 1.90 4.07 33.65
N ALA A 65 1.26 3.70 34.78
CA ALA A 65 -0.07 3.11 34.77
C ALA A 65 -1.14 4.07 34.22
N ALA A 66 -0.99 5.38 34.45
CA ALA A 66 -1.93 6.38 33.96
C ALA A 66 -1.91 6.46 32.42
N LEU A 67 -0.75 6.27 31.80
CA LEU A 67 -0.59 6.25 30.35
C LEU A 67 -1.22 5.00 29.74
N LYS A 68 -1.07 3.84 30.39
CA LYS A 68 -1.77 2.61 30.03
C LYS A 68 -3.29 2.79 30.10
N ASP A 69 -3.81 3.36 31.18
CA ASP A 69 -5.26 3.56 31.35
C ASP A 69 -5.83 4.53 30.31
N ARG A 70 -5.07 5.58 29.96
CA ARG A 70 -5.44 6.49 28.85
C ARG A 70 -5.44 5.76 27.51
N PHE A 71 -4.47 4.88 27.25
CA PHE A 71 -4.41 4.09 26.02
C PHE A 71 -5.63 3.18 25.89
N THR A 72 -5.90 2.35 26.90
CA THR A 72 -7.01 1.38 26.86
C THR A 72 -8.36 2.09 26.83
N GLY A 73 -8.52 3.20 27.58
CA GLY A 73 -9.71 4.04 27.55
C GLY A 73 -9.96 4.68 26.17
N ALA A 74 -8.92 5.22 25.53
CA ALA A 74 -9.02 5.80 24.19
C ALA A 74 -9.29 4.74 23.11
N LEU A 75 -8.64 3.57 23.18
CA LEU A 75 -8.90 2.46 22.28
C LEU A 75 -10.34 1.94 22.44
N ALA A 76 -10.84 1.80 23.66
CA ALA A 76 -12.23 1.41 23.93
C ALA A 76 -13.23 2.43 23.34
N ARG A 77 -12.98 3.73 23.50
CA ARG A 77 -13.79 4.79 22.87
C ARG A 77 -13.77 4.68 21.35
N MET A 78 -12.60 4.50 20.74
CA MET A 78 -12.45 4.35 19.28
C MET A 78 -13.20 3.13 18.76
N VAL A 79 -13.15 2.00 19.47
CA VAL A 79 -13.91 0.78 19.11
C VAL A 79 -15.41 1.03 19.19
N ARG A 80 -15.90 1.67 20.27
CA ARG A 80 -17.32 2.01 20.41
C ARG A 80 -17.81 2.94 19.31
N GLU A 81 -17.03 3.96 18.96
CA GLU A 81 -17.33 4.86 17.84
C GLU A 81 -17.39 4.10 16.50
N ALA A 82 -16.44 3.20 16.25
CA ALA A 82 -16.41 2.39 15.05
C ALA A 82 -17.58 1.38 14.97
N MET A 83 -18.08 0.88 16.10
CA MET A 83 -19.21 -0.05 16.17
C MET A 83 -20.60 0.61 16.12
N ARG A 84 -20.71 1.93 16.04
CA ARG A 84 -22.02 2.62 15.94
C ARG A 84 -22.76 2.19 14.67
N ALA A 85 -24.04 1.84 14.80
CA ALA A 85 -24.87 1.46 13.65
C ALA A 85 -24.93 2.58 12.60
N ASP A 86 -25.12 3.82 13.07
CA ASP A 86 -25.11 5.03 12.26
C ASP A 86 -23.75 5.74 12.36
N GLY A 87 -23.10 5.96 11.22
CA GLY A 87 -21.84 6.71 11.14
C GLY A 87 -20.60 5.98 11.67
N GLY A 88 -20.71 4.71 12.05
CA GLY A 88 -19.57 3.85 12.41
C GLY A 88 -18.73 3.45 11.19
N ASP A 89 -17.71 2.63 11.44
CA ASP A 89 -16.77 2.13 10.42
C ASP A 89 -17.25 0.77 9.88
N PRO A 90 -17.80 0.71 8.65
CA PRO A 90 -18.36 -0.52 8.10
C PRO A 90 -17.31 -1.62 7.88
N VAL A 91 -16.03 -1.27 7.65
CA VAL A 91 -14.96 -2.27 7.52
C VAL A 91 -14.68 -2.90 8.84
N PHE A 92 -14.53 -2.09 9.89
CA PHE A 92 -14.29 -2.61 11.21
C PHE A 92 -15.45 -3.50 11.68
N GLN A 93 -16.70 -3.08 11.44
CA GLN A 93 -17.88 -3.90 11.72
C GLN A 93 -17.85 -5.23 10.95
N ALA A 94 -17.47 -5.23 9.67
CA ALA A 94 -17.32 -6.47 8.89
C ALA A 94 -16.20 -7.37 9.44
N MET A 95 -15.11 -6.78 9.94
CA MET A 95 -14.02 -7.51 10.58
C MET A 95 -14.46 -8.16 11.89
N VAL A 96 -15.22 -7.45 12.73
CA VAL A 96 -15.80 -8.00 13.97
C VAL A 96 -16.80 -9.11 13.64
N LEU A 97 -17.65 -8.93 12.63
CA LEU A 97 -18.61 -9.93 12.20
C LEU A 97 -17.91 -11.20 11.69
N ARG A 98 -16.86 -11.04 10.87
CA ARG A 98 -15.98 -12.14 10.47
C ARG A 98 -15.33 -12.77 11.68
N HIS A 99 -14.79 -11.99 12.61
CA HIS A 99 -14.12 -12.52 13.81
C HIS A 99 -15.03 -13.42 14.64
N ARG A 100 -16.29 -13.02 14.88
CA ARG A 100 -17.21 -13.76 15.74
C ARG A 100 -17.95 -14.91 15.05
N ALA A 101 -18.36 -14.76 13.79
CA ALA A 101 -19.26 -15.70 13.13
C ALA A 101 -18.54 -16.71 12.22
N ALA A 102 -18.60 -18.00 12.56
CA ALA A 102 -17.97 -19.06 11.76
C ALA A 102 -18.43 -19.09 10.29
N PRO A 103 -19.73 -18.94 9.94
CA PRO A 103 -20.16 -18.90 8.55
C PRO A 103 -19.54 -17.73 7.76
N VAL A 104 -19.32 -16.59 8.40
CA VAL A 104 -18.71 -15.41 7.78
C VAL A 104 -17.21 -15.61 7.58
N ARG A 105 -16.50 -16.24 8.53
CA ARG A 105 -15.09 -16.63 8.33
C ARG A 105 -14.92 -17.56 7.15
N GLU A 106 -15.77 -18.58 7.08
CA GLU A 106 -15.76 -19.55 5.99
C GLU A 106 -16.02 -18.86 4.65
N TYR A 107 -17.09 -18.06 4.56
CA TYR A 107 -17.41 -17.30 3.35
C TYR A 107 -16.26 -16.41 2.90
N ALA A 108 -15.68 -15.61 3.82
CA ALA A 108 -14.58 -14.71 3.49
C ALA A 108 -13.32 -15.46 3.00
N SER A 109 -13.02 -16.63 3.59
CA SER A 109 -11.89 -17.47 3.18
C SER A 109 -12.09 -18.05 1.78
N LEU A 110 -13.29 -18.56 1.49
CA LEU A 110 -13.62 -19.11 0.17
C LEU A 110 -13.69 -18.00 -0.89
N SER A 111 -14.29 -16.86 -0.57
CA SER A 111 -14.47 -15.74 -1.51
C SER A 111 -13.14 -15.16 -1.97
N ALA A 112 -12.09 -15.20 -1.14
CA ALA A 112 -10.75 -14.74 -1.51
C ALA A 112 -10.11 -15.56 -2.64
N ARG A 113 -10.58 -16.80 -2.87
CA ARG A 113 -10.09 -17.71 -3.92
C ARG A 113 -11.09 -17.93 -5.06
N ALA A 114 -12.29 -17.37 -4.94
CA ALA A 114 -13.39 -17.63 -5.87
C ALA A 114 -13.02 -17.37 -7.34
N ASP A 115 -12.28 -16.30 -7.65
CA ASP A 115 -11.86 -16.02 -9.03
C ASP A 115 -10.88 -17.04 -9.60
N GLN A 116 -9.99 -17.59 -8.75
CA GLN A 116 -9.11 -18.67 -9.16
C GLN A 116 -9.91 -19.95 -9.41
N ASP A 117 -10.82 -20.29 -8.49
CA ASP A 117 -11.68 -21.47 -8.61
C ASP A 117 -12.58 -21.39 -9.85
N ARG A 118 -13.19 -20.22 -10.11
CA ARG A 118 -13.96 -19.94 -11.33
C ARG A 118 -13.15 -20.19 -12.60
N ARG A 119 -11.91 -19.70 -12.65
CA ARG A 119 -11.02 -19.89 -13.80
C ARG A 119 -10.66 -21.36 -13.99
N ALA A 120 -10.37 -22.08 -12.91
CA ALA A 120 -10.05 -23.51 -12.97
C ALA A 120 -11.24 -24.32 -13.51
N VAL A 121 -12.43 -24.14 -12.93
CA VAL A 121 -13.66 -24.81 -13.38
C VAL A 121 -13.98 -24.48 -14.84
N ARG A 122 -13.91 -23.20 -15.23
CA ARG A 122 -14.14 -22.79 -16.64
C ARG A 122 -13.12 -23.40 -17.59
N ALA A 123 -11.85 -23.52 -17.20
CA ALA A 123 -10.83 -24.15 -18.05
C ALA A 123 -11.13 -25.64 -18.28
N THR A 124 -11.51 -26.37 -17.22
CA THR A 124 -11.90 -27.78 -17.32
C THR A 124 -13.16 -27.97 -18.16
N VAL A 125 -14.19 -27.12 -17.95
CA VAL A 125 -15.41 -27.13 -18.77
C VAL A 125 -15.09 -26.84 -20.23
N ASN A 126 -14.22 -25.87 -20.52
CA ASN A 126 -13.79 -25.59 -21.90
C ASN A 126 -13.04 -26.77 -22.51
N ALA A 127 -12.22 -27.50 -21.74
CA ALA A 127 -11.52 -28.67 -22.26
C ALA A 127 -12.51 -29.76 -22.72
N VAL A 128 -13.63 -29.93 -22.03
CA VAL A 128 -14.62 -30.99 -22.30
C VAL A 128 -15.72 -30.53 -23.27
N ALA A 129 -16.23 -29.31 -23.12
CA ALA A 129 -17.46 -28.82 -23.73
C ALA A 129 -17.27 -27.55 -24.57
N HIS A 130 -16.07 -27.29 -25.11
CA HIS A 130 -15.86 -26.12 -25.98
C HIS A 130 -16.85 -26.07 -27.16
N PRO A 131 -17.48 -24.92 -27.48
CA PRO A 131 -18.46 -24.83 -28.58
C PRO A 131 -17.94 -25.33 -29.93
N GLY A 132 -16.66 -25.10 -30.25
CA GLY A 132 -16.04 -25.62 -31.47
C GLY A 132 -15.97 -27.16 -31.54
N LYS A 133 -15.83 -27.85 -30.41
CA LYS A 133 -15.86 -29.33 -30.36
C LYS A 133 -17.29 -29.86 -30.51
N GLN A 134 -18.29 -29.09 -30.09
CA GLN A 134 -19.70 -29.44 -30.21
C GLN A 134 -20.22 -29.34 -31.65
N GLN A 135 -19.62 -28.50 -32.50
CA GLN A 135 -20.01 -28.35 -33.91
C GLN A 135 -19.79 -29.62 -34.73
N GLY A 136 -18.82 -30.46 -34.33
CA GLY A 136 -18.58 -31.78 -34.94
C GLY A 136 -19.55 -32.87 -34.48
N LEU A 137 -20.39 -32.60 -33.47
CA LEU A 137 -21.42 -33.54 -33.00
C LEU A 137 -22.75 -33.26 -33.72
N GLY A 138 -23.41 -34.32 -34.17
CA GLY A 138 -24.78 -34.25 -34.69
C GLY A 138 -25.78 -33.71 -33.64
N PRO A 139 -26.95 -33.20 -34.07
CA PRO A 139 -28.00 -32.81 -33.13
C PRO A 139 -28.41 -34.03 -32.29
N GLY A 140 -28.52 -33.84 -30.98
CA GLY A 140 -28.86 -34.93 -30.06
C GLY A 140 -28.61 -34.57 -28.58
N PRO A 141 -29.08 -35.42 -27.66
CA PRO A 141 -29.12 -35.14 -26.22
C PRO A 141 -27.73 -34.88 -25.62
N GLN A 142 -26.68 -35.52 -26.15
CA GLN A 142 -25.31 -35.31 -25.71
C GLN A 142 -24.80 -33.89 -26.04
N ARG A 143 -25.11 -33.38 -27.23
CA ARG A 143 -24.71 -32.02 -27.65
C ARG A 143 -25.44 -30.96 -26.82
N GLU A 144 -26.73 -31.18 -26.54
CA GLU A 144 -27.52 -30.30 -25.67
C GLU A 144 -26.99 -30.27 -24.23
N ALA A 145 -26.62 -31.43 -23.66
CA ALA A 145 -26.06 -31.52 -22.32
C ALA A 145 -24.68 -30.84 -22.22
N LEU A 146 -23.81 -30.96 -23.23
CA LEU A 146 -22.54 -30.24 -23.29
C LEU A 146 -22.73 -28.71 -23.46
N ALA A 147 -23.73 -28.29 -24.25
CA ALA A 147 -24.09 -26.88 -24.37
C ALA A 147 -24.60 -26.32 -23.03
N ARG A 148 -25.44 -27.08 -22.33
CA ARG A 148 -25.92 -26.73 -20.99
C ARG A 148 -24.77 -26.64 -19.98
N LEU A 149 -23.83 -27.59 -20.01
CA LEU A 149 -22.65 -27.57 -19.15
C LEU A 149 -21.83 -26.28 -19.32
N HIS A 150 -21.56 -25.91 -20.58
CA HIS A 150 -20.85 -24.67 -20.91
C HIS A 150 -21.65 -23.41 -20.48
N ALA A 151 -22.97 -23.41 -20.67
CA ALA A 151 -23.84 -22.33 -20.23
C ALA A 151 -23.86 -22.15 -18.71
N CYS A 152 -23.96 -23.24 -17.94
CA CYS A 152 -23.92 -23.21 -16.47
C CYS A 152 -22.58 -22.64 -15.96
N ALA A 153 -21.45 -22.99 -16.58
CA ALA A 153 -20.14 -22.44 -16.21
C ALA A 153 -19.99 -20.94 -16.55
N GLY A 154 -20.64 -20.49 -17.63
CA GLY A 154 -20.72 -19.08 -17.99
C GLY A 154 -21.60 -18.27 -17.03
N ALA A 155 -22.76 -18.82 -16.67
CA ALA A 155 -23.73 -18.22 -15.76
C ALA A 155 -23.34 -18.32 -14.27
N GLU A 156 -22.26 -19.03 -13.94
CA GLU A 156 -21.84 -19.32 -12.56
C GLU A 156 -22.89 -20.11 -11.76
N ALA A 157 -23.70 -20.93 -12.44
CA ALA A 157 -24.71 -21.79 -11.83
C ALA A 157 -24.06 -23.12 -11.38
N TRP A 158 -23.29 -23.09 -10.30
CA TRP A 158 -22.41 -24.20 -9.91
C TRP A 158 -23.15 -25.48 -9.52
N ASN A 159 -24.33 -25.38 -8.90
CA ASN A 159 -25.17 -26.53 -8.59
C ASN A 159 -25.73 -27.19 -9.85
N GLU A 160 -26.28 -26.38 -10.77
CA GLU A 160 -26.78 -26.89 -12.05
C GLU A 160 -25.67 -27.47 -12.93
N LEU A 161 -24.46 -26.92 -12.82
CA LEU A 161 -23.26 -27.47 -13.45
C LEU A 161 -22.98 -28.87 -12.91
N HIS A 162 -22.94 -29.05 -11.57
CA HIS A 162 -22.72 -30.34 -10.93
C HIS A 162 -23.75 -31.40 -11.41
N ASP A 163 -25.04 -31.06 -11.38
CA ASP A 163 -26.12 -31.95 -11.83
C ASP A 163 -26.02 -32.29 -13.33
N THR A 164 -25.50 -31.37 -14.13
CA THR A 164 -25.28 -31.59 -15.57
C THR A 164 -24.09 -32.51 -15.81
N VAL A 165 -23.02 -32.39 -15.01
CA VAL A 165 -21.87 -33.31 -15.08
C VAL A 165 -22.27 -34.73 -14.68
N GLN A 166 -23.05 -34.90 -13.60
CA GLN A 166 -23.54 -36.21 -13.17
C GLN A 166 -24.37 -36.90 -14.26
N ARG A 167 -25.34 -36.19 -14.85
CA ARG A 167 -26.15 -36.73 -15.96
C ARG A 167 -25.32 -37.10 -17.18
N LEU A 168 -24.31 -36.30 -17.53
CA LEU A 168 -23.39 -36.61 -18.63
C LEU A 168 -22.57 -37.89 -18.36
N LEU A 169 -22.15 -38.11 -17.11
CA LEU A 169 -21.49 -39.35 -16.72
C LEU A 169 -22.46 -40.53 -16.81
N GLU A 170 -23.69 -40.42 -16.30
CA GLU A 170 -24.72 -41.47 -16.39
C GLU A 170 -25.00 -41.87 -17.85
N MET A 171 -25.11 -40.89 -18.76
CA MET A 171 -25.27 -41.13 -20.20
C MET A 171 -24.08 -41.89 -20.82
N ALA A 172 -22.86 -41.64 -20.33
CA ALA A 172 -21.64 -42.29 -20.82
C ALA A 172 -21.46 -43.74 -20.34
N HIS A 173 -22.21 -44.17 -19.31
CA HIS A 173 -22.19 -45.56 -18.81
C HIS A 173 -23.05 -46.53 -19.65
N THR A 174 -23.61 -46.08 -20.77
CA THR A 174 -24.30 -46.93 -21.74
C THR A 174 -23.26 -47.74 -22.54
N PRO A 175 -23.33 -49.09 -22.63
CA PRO A 175 -22.19 -49.89 -23.06
C PRO A 175 -21.91 -49.73 -24.56
N ALA A 176 -20.81 -49.03 -24.87
CA ALA A 176 -20.15 -49.12 -26.17
C ALA A 176 -18.63 -49.30 -25.94
N VAL A 177 -18.16 -50.49 -26.32
CA VAL A 177 -16.79 -50.94 -26.65
C VAL A 177 -15.60 -50.17 -26.05
N ALA A 178 -14.83 -50.90 -25.22
CA ALA A 178 -13.42 -50.78 -24.87
C ALA A 178 -12.73 -49.39 -25.03
N GLY A 179 -12.72 -48.64 -23.92
CA GLY A 179 -11.87 -47.48 -23.68
C GLY A 179 -12.68 -46.33 -23.07
N GLU A 180 -12.29 -45.84 -21.89
CA GLU A 180 -12.92 -44.63 -21.32
C GLU A 180 -12.67 -43.46 -22.28
N PRO A 181 -13.71 -42.81 -22.82
CA PRO A 181 -13.52 -41.64 -23.65
C PRO A 181 -12.88 -40.52 -22.80
N PRO A 182 -11.91 -39.75 -23.33
CA PRO A 182 -11.23 -38.67 -22.61
C PRO A 182 -12.18 -37.62 -22.02
N GLN A 183 -13.41 -37.56 -22.53
CA GLN A 183 -14.52 -36.74 -22.01
C GLN A 183 -15.05 -37.24 -20.66
N ALA A 184 -15.24 -38.55 -20.47
CA ALA A 184 -15.68 -39.14 -19.19
C ALA A 184 -14.65 -38.87 -18.08
N ARG A 185 -13.35 -39.00 -18.40
CA ARG A 185 -12.27 -38.64 -17.48
C ARG A 185 -12.29 -37.17 -17.09
N GLY A 186 -12.49 -36.26 -18.04
CA GLY A 186 -12.58 -34.83 -17.77
C GLY A 186 -13.81 -34.43 -16.93
N LEU A 187 -14.93 -35.13 -17.11
CA LEU A 187 -16.15 -34.95 -16.31
C LEU A 187 -15.99 -35.48 -14.88
N ALA A 188 -15.38 -36.66 -14.71
CA ALA A 188 -15.06 -37.22 -13.40
C ALA A 188 -14.10 -36.29 -12.62
N GLN A 189 -13.04 -35.81 -13.29
CA GLN A 189 -12.11 -34.82 -12.72
C GLN A 189 -12.82 -33.54 -12.26
N LEU A 190 -13.84 -33.09 -13.00
CA LEU A 190 -14.60 -31.89 -12.65
C LEU A 190 -15.50 -32.09 -11.41
N LEU A 191 -16.04 -33.30 -11.19
CA LEU A 191 -16.78 -33.62 -9.95
C LEU A 191 -15.85 -33.76 -8.74
N GLU A 192 -14.68 -34.34 -8.94
CA GLU A 192 -13.68 -34.52 -7.87
C GLU A 192 -12.92 -33.23 -7.55
N ASP A 193 -12.97 -32.21 -8.41
CA ASP A 193 -12.24 -30.96 -8.23
C ASP A 193 -12.77 -30.18 -6.99
N PRO A 194 -11.92 -29.96 -5.97
CA PRO A 194 -12.29 -29.18 -4.80
C PRO A 194 -12.73 -27.74 -5.11
N ALA A 195 -12.35 -27.18 -6.26
CA ALA A 195 -12.79 -25.85 -6.70
C ALA A 195 -14.30 -25.77 -6.91
N LEU A 196 -14.92 -26.80 -7.52
CA LEU A 196 -16.37 -26.82 -7.73
C LEU A 196 -17.12 -26.89 -6.40
N ALA A 197 -16.70 -27.78 -5.50
CA ALA A 197 -17.29 -27.91 -4.17
C ALA A 197 -17.20 -26.61 -3.35
N ARG A 198 -16.05 -25.89 -3.44
CA ARG A 198 -15.89 -24.57 -2.80
C ARG A 198 -16.83 -23.51 -3.37
N LEU A 199 -17.04 -23.49 -4.68
CA LEU A 199 -17.95 -22.55 -5.34
C LEU A 199 -19.42 -22.84 -4.97
N GLN A 200 -19.83 -24.11 -4.91
CA GLN A 200 -21.17 -24.48 -4.42
C GLN A 200 -21.35 -24.09 -2.95
N ARG A 201 -20.33 -24.30 -2.11
CA ARG A 201 -20.35 -23.89 -0.70
C ARG A 201 -20.49 -22.37 -0.54
N LEU A 202 -19.85 -21.60 -1.42
CA LEU A 202 -20.01 -20.14 -1.46
C LEU A 202 -21.45 -19.71 -1.72
N ASP A 203 -22.14 -20.35 -2.66
CA ASP A 203 -23.54 -20.04 -2.97
C ASP A 203 -24.47 -20.35 -1.79
N VAL A 204 -24.25 -21.47 -1.11
CA VAL A 204 -25.00 -21.83 0.11
C VAL A 204 -24.79 -20.79 1.20
N LEU A 205 -23.53 -20.39 1.45
CA LEU A 205 -23.20 -19.39 2.45
C LEU A 205 -23.73 -18.00 2.09
N ALA A 206 -23.86 -17.67 0.80
CA ALA A 206 -24.31 -16.36 0.35
C ALA A 206 -25.74 -16.01 0.82
N SER A 207 -26.56 -17.01 1.15
CA SER A 207 -27.92 -16.86 1.68
C SER A 207 -27.98 -16.76 3.21
N ASN A 208 -26.87 -16.98 3.92
CA ASN A 208 -26.83 -16.84 5.38
C ASN A 208 -26.98 -15.36 5.78
N ALA A 209 -27.87 -15.06 6.74
CA ALA A 209 -28.17 -13.70 7.16
C ALA A 209 -26.93 -12.89 7.59
N LEU A 210 -25.99 -13.51 8.31
CA LEU A 210 -24.75 -12.85 8.74
C LEU A 210 -23.79 -12.62 7.56
N VAL A 211 -23.82 -13.48 6.55
CA VAL A 211 -23.03 -13.29 5.32
C VAL A 211 -23.63 -12.18 4.46
N VAL A 212 -24.96 -12.06 4.42
CA VAL A 212 -25.65 -10.93 3.77
C VAL A 212 -25.26 -9.61 4.44
N GLU A 213 -25.36 -9.53 5.77
CA GLU A 213 -24.93 -8.35 6.55
C GLU A 213 -23.45 -7.99 6.28
N TYR A 214 -22.57 -8.99 6.32
CA TYR A 214 -21.15 -8.83 5.98
C TYR A 214 -20.95 -8.24 4.58
N ARG A 215 -21.68 -8.72 3.57
CA ARG A 215 -21.58 -8.21 2.20
C ARG A 215 -22.10 -6.77 2.09
N THR A 216 -23.21 -6.44 2.75
CA THR A 216 -23.75 -5.07 2.80
C THR A 216 -22.79 -4.10 3.48
N LEU A 217 -22.06 -4.54 4.50
CA LEU A 217 -20.98 -3.75 5.11
C LEU A 217 -19.86 -3.45 4.11
N TRP A 218 -19.39 -4.45 3.36
CA TRP A 218 -18.36 -4.26 2.33
C TRP A 218 -18.80 -3.41 1.15
N GLU A 219 -20.08 -3.48 0.76
CA GLU A 219 -20.64 -2.61 -0.30
C GLU A 219 -20.61 -1.13 0.08
N ARG A 220 -20.73 -0.81 1.38
CA ARG A 220 -20.57 0.56 1.89
C ARG A 220 -19.12 1.07 1.84
N TYR A 221 -18.13 0.18 1.73
CA TYR A 221 -16.70 0.53 1.74
C TYR A 221 -16.12 0.91 0.36
N GLY A 222 -16.99 1.29 -0.59
CA GLY A 222 -16.59 1.83 -1.88
C GLY A 222 -16.79 0.84 -3.03
N PRO A 223 -16.46 1.28 -4.27
CA PRO A 223 -16.81 0.53 -5.46
C PRO A 223 -16.06 -0.80 -5.53
N ARG A 224 -16.78 -1.87 -5.88
CA ARG A 224 -16.20 -3.20 -6.05
C ARG A 224 -15.08 -3.16 -7.08
N SER A 225 -14.01 -3.92 -6.83
CA SER A 225 -12.92 -4.09 -7.80
C SER A 225 -13.47 -4.55 -9.16
N GLY A 226 -13.00 -3.94 -10.24
CA GLY A 226 -13.48 -4.23 -11.60
C GLY A 226 -14.82 -3.56 -11.98
N SER A 227 -15.51 -2.88 -11.06
CA SER A 227 -16.69 -2.09 -11.41
C SER A 227 -16.33 -0.88 -12.28
N ALA A 228 -17.29 -0.39 -13.08
CA ALA A 228 -17.11 0.82 -13.88
C ALA A 228 -16.68 2.03 -13.02
N SER A 229 -17.22 2.15 -11.80
CA SER A 229 -16.82 3.19 -10.85
C SER A 229 -15.38 3.04 -10.37
N ALA A 230 -14.90 1.82 -10.09
CA ALA A 230 -13.50 1.59 -9.71
C ALA A 230 -12.55 1.91 -10.88
N VAL A 231 -12.92 1.57 -12.12
CA VAL A 231 -12.16 1.92 -13.32
C VAL A 231 -12.10 3.44 -13.53
N ALA A 232 -13.24 4.14 -13.39
CA ALA A 232 -13.31 5.59 -13.52
C ALA A 232 -12.46 6.31 -12.45
N GLN A 233 -12.57 5.88 -11.18
CA GLN A 233 -11.73 6.39 -10.10
C GLN A 233 -10.24 6.12 -10.32
N GLY A 234 -9.89 4.94 -10.84
CA GLY A 234 -8.52 4.60 -11.20
C GLY A 234 -7.95 5.49 -12.31
N ARG A 235 -8.73 5.78 -13.35
CA ARG A 235 -8.35 6.70 -14.43
C ARG A 235 -8.15 8.13 -13.92
N SER A 236 -9.09 8.65 -13.14
CA SER A 236 -8.99 9.98 -12.54
C SER A 236 -7.79 10.11 -11.61
N SER A 237 -7.52 9.08 -10.79
CA SER A 237 -6.36 9.07 -9.88
C SER A 237 -5.04 9.05 -10.64
N ARG A 238 -4.96 8.31 -11.76
CA ARG A 238 -3.78 8.34 -12.64
C ARG A 238 -3.54 9.71 -13.25
N GLN A 239 -4.58 10.32 -13.83
CA GLN A 239 -4.48 11.66 -14.45
C GLN A 239 -4.01 12.72 -13.44
N ARG A 240 -4.52 12.67 -12.20
CA ARG A 240 -4.05 13.56 -11.13
C ARG A 240 -2.59 13.29 -10.76
N GLY A 241 -2.19 12.03 -10.66
CA GLY A 241 -0.79 11.65 -10.43
C GLY A 241 0.15 12.19 -11.51
N ASP A 242 -0.20 12.00 -12.79
CA ASP A 242 0.58 12.48 -13.92
C ASP A 242 0.70 14.01 -13.92
N ALA A 243 -0.41 14.72 -13.61
CA ALA A 243 -0.42 16.18 -13.50
C ALA A 243 0.46 16.69 -12.34
N ALA A 244 0.42 16.02 -11.19
CA ALA A 244 1.24 16.36 -10.03
C ALA A 244 2.74 16.10 -10.30
N GLU A 245 3.08 15.00 -10.99
CA GLU A 245 4.46 14.72 -11.45
C GLU A 245 4.95 15.83 -12.39
N ALA A 246 4.13 16.22 -13.36
CA ALA A 246 4.46 17.30 -14.28
C ALA A 246 4.66 18.65 -13.57
N LEU A 247 3.80 18.98 -12.59
CA LEU A 247 3.95 20.21 -11.80
C LEU A 247 5.24 20.21 -10.98
N ALA A 248 5.62 19.08 -10.37
CA ALA A 248 6.88 18.95 -9.63
C ALA A 248 8.10 19.05 -10.55
N ALA A 249 8.03 18.44 -11.74
CA ALA A 249 9.05 18.56 -12.77
C ALA A 249 9.26 20.02 -13.18
N ARG A 250 8.18 20.76 -13.45
CA ARG A 250 8.26 22.20 -13.79
C ARG A 250 8.90 23.05 -12.69
N ALA A 251 8.58 22.79 -11.42
CA ALA A 251 9.18 23.52 -10.31
C ALA A 251 10.71 23.29 -10.25
N LEU A 252 11.14 22.04 -10.46
CA LEU A 252 12.56 21.69 -10.50
C LEU A 252 13.26 22.22 -11.77
N GLU A 253 12.56 22.31 -12.89
CA GLU A 253 13.06 22.91 -14.14
C GLU A 253 13.28 24.41 -13.98
N ALA A 254 12.34 25.13 -13.36
CA ALA A 254 12.51 26.53 -13.04
C ALA A 254 13.72 26.73 -12.10
N LEU A 255 13.86 25.90 -11.06
CA LEU A 255 15.01 25.94 -10.16
C LEU A 255 16.32 25.69 -10.90
N THR A 256 16.31 24.73 -11.82
CA THR A 256 17.45 24.41 -12.69
C THR A 256 17.85 25.61 -13.55
N GLN A 257 16.89 26.32 -14.15
CA GLN A 257 17.16 27.52 -14.93
C GLN A 257 17.82 28.61 -14.06
N ARG A 258 17.30 28.84 -12.85
CA ARG A 258 17.87 29.79 -11.90
C ARG A 258 19.28 29.42 -11.45
N LEU A 259 19.54 28.14 -11.17
CA LEU A 259 20.87 27.63 -10.81
C LEU A 259 21.86 27.77 -11.97
N ASN A 260 21.44 27.46 -13.20
CA ASN A 260 22.26 27.61 -14.40
C ASN A 260 22.60 29.07 -14.67
N ALA A 261 21.63 29.98 -14.54
CA ALA A 261 21.84 31.42 -14.70
C ALA A 261 22.86 31.97 -13.68
N ALA A 262 22.80 31.48 -12.43
CA ALA A 262 23.72 31.91 -11.37
C ALA A 262 25.14 31.29 -11.51
N SER A 263 25.28 30.14 -12.18
CA SER A 263 26.54 29.39 -12.24
C SER A 263 27.40 29.69 -13.48
N GLY A 264 26.90 30.49 -14.42
CA GLY A 264 27.60 30.76 -15.69
C GLY A 264 27.84 29.49 -16.52
N ALA A 265 28.90 29.47 -17.33
CA ALA A 265 29.17 28.40 -18.29
C ALA A 265 29.60 27.04 -17.70
N SER A 266 29.87 26.93 -16.39
CA SER A 266 30.62 25.81 -15.78
C SER A 266 29.84 24.96 -14.76
N ALA A 267 28.51 25.05 -14.69
CA ALA A 267 27.72 24.01 -14.01
C ALA A 267 26.33 23.81 -14.66
N PRO A 268 26.20 22.91 -15.64
CA PRO A 268 24.90 22.60 -16.23
C PRO A 268 24.16 21.67 -15.29
N TYR A 269 23.22 22.21 -14.53
CA TYR A 269 22.17 21.46 -13.84
C TYR A 269 21.14 20.97 -14.86
N ARG A 270 20.52 19.81 -14.58
CA ARG A 270 19.39 19.29 -15.36
C ARG A 270 18.38 18.59 -14.47
N VAL A 271 17.16 18.51 -14.95
CA VAL A 271 16.10 17.68 -14.37
C VAL A 271 15.98 16.39 -15.17
N VAL A 272 15.69 15.29 -14.47
CA VAL A 272 15.24 14.04 -15.07
C VAL A 272 14.01 13.52 -14.34
N THR A 273 13.19 12.74 -15.03
CA THR A 273 11.96 12.17 -14.47
C THR A 273 11.94 10.65 -14.60
N SER A 274 11.22 10.00 -13.70
CA SER A 274 11.09 8.54 -13.62
C SER A 274 12.46 7.83 -13.61
N MET A 275 13.36 8.28 -12.74
CA MET A 275 14.74 7.77 -12.65
C MET A 275 14.78 6.41 -11.94
N ARG A 276 15.16 5.36 -12.67
CA ARG A 276 15.15 3.96 -12.19
C ARG A 276 16.53 3.49 -11.75
N VAL A 277 16.55 2.87 -10.58
CA VAL A 277 17.77 2.32 -9.96
C VAL A 277 18.22 1.07 -10.72
N PRO A 278 19.48 1.00 -11.20
CA PRO A 278 19.98 -0.15 -11.93
C PRO A 278 20.25 -1.35 -11.01
N ALA A 279 20.04 -2.56 -11.53
CA ALA A 279 20.29 -3.81 -10.80
C ALA A 279 21.77 -4.03 -10.46
N ALA A 280 22.69 -3.33 -11.14
CA ALA A 280 24.13 -3.44 -10.94
C ALA A 280 24.64 -2.87 -9.60
N ILE A 281 23.81 -2.14 -8.84
CA ILE A 281 24.20 -1.67 -7.51
C ILE A 281 24.17 -2.86 -6.53
N PRO A 282 25.28 -3.16 -5.82
CA PRO A 282 25.44 -4.37 -5.02
C PRO A 282 24.73 -4.27 -3.66
N ALA A 283 23.40 -4.29 -3.66
CA ALA A 283 22.58 -4.27 -2.45
C ALA A 283 21.24 -4.98 -2.66
N ALA A 284 20.54 -5.28 -1.56
CA ALA A 284 19.21 -5.88 -1.63
C ALA A 284 18.17 -4.86 -2.13
N HIS A 285 17.58 -5.13 -3.29
CA HIS A 285 16.53 -4.31 -3.90
C HIS A 285 15.14 -4.56 -3.31
N GLN A 286 14.97 -5.63 -2.52
CA GLN A 286 13.68 -6.05 -2.01
C GLN A 286 13.06 -4.98 -1.10
N HIS A 287 11.84 -4.56 -1.43
CA HIS A 287 11.08 -3.51 -0.73
C HIS A 287 11.75 -2.11 -0.68
N ALA A 288 12.86 -1.91 -1.38
CA ALA A 288 13.48 -0.61 -1.56
C ALA A 288 12.72 0.21 -2.62
N LYS A 289 12.84 1.54 -2.53
CA LYS A 289 12.41 2.43 -3.61
C LYS A 289 13.40 2.31 -4.77
N SER A 290 12.89 1.91 -5.94
CA SER A 290 13.69 1.63 -7.14
C SER A 290 13.44 2.62 -8.28
N GLU A 291 12.59 3.61 -8.07
CA GLU A 291 12.23 4.65 -9.05
C GLU A 291 11.96 5.95 -8.30
N TRP A 292 12.42 7.08 -8.85
CA TRP A 292 12.22 8.43 -8.33
C TRP A 292 11.52 9.30 -9.37
N ASP A 293 10.49 10.04 -8.95
CA ASP A 293 9.61 10.76 -9.87
C ASP A 293 10.34 11.91 -10.58
N VAL A 294 11.04 12.77 -9.83
CA VAL A 294 11.78 13.91 -10.37
C VAL A 294 13.12 14.05 -9.65
N VAL A 295 14.20 14.29 -10.40
CA VAL A 295 15.55 14.37 -9.84
C VAL A 295 16.30 15.56 -10.42
N LEU A 296 16.88 16.39 -9.54
CA LEU A 296 17.84 17.44 -9.92
C LEU A 296 19.25 16.86 -9.93
N LEU A 297 19.92 17.01 -11.06
CA LEU A 297 21.28 16.56 -11.27
C LEU A 297 22.21 17.74 -11.54
N ARG A 298 23.47 17.61 -11.11
CA ARG A 298 24.56 18.52 -11.45
C ARG A 298 25.64 17.77 -12.20
N ARG A 299 26.13 18.32 -13.31
CA ARG A 299 27.27 17.73 -14.02
C ARG A 299 28.53 17.81 -13.14
N SER A 300 29.26 16.71 -13.06
CA SER A 300 30.53 16.63 -12.35
C SER A 300 31.64 17.29 -13.16
N ALA A 301 32.43 18.15 -12.50
CA ALA A 301 33.65 18.73 -13.08
C ALA A 301 34.76 17.67 -13.29
N ALA A 302 34.75 16.59 -12.50
CA ALA A 302 35.80 15.56 -12.52
C ALA A 302 35.83 14.67 -13.78
N THR A 303 34.88 14.84 -14.72
CA THR A 303 34.79 14.03 -15.95
C THR A 303 35.28 14.73 -17.21
N GLU A 304 35.75 15.98 -17.12
CA GLU A 304 36.32 16.69 -18.27
C GLU A 304 37.67 16.09 -18.73
N ASP A 305 38.34 15.30 -17.88
CA ASP A 305 39.66 14.68 -18.14
C ASP A 305 39.61 13.21 -18.62
N THR A 306 38.44 12.65 -18.95
CA THR A 306 38.35 11.24 -19.40
C THR A 306 38.12 11.12 -20.90
N ALA A 307 38.91 10.26 -21.56
CA ALA A 307 38.95 10.04 -23.01
C ALA A 307 37.62 9.60 -23.67
N ALA A 308 36.56 9.38 -22.89
CA ALA A 308 35.25 8.92 -23.36
C ALA A 308 34.18 10.01 -23.48
N GLY A 309 34.48 11.28 -23.15
CA GLY A 309 33.66 12.46 -23.49
C GLY A 309 32.22 12.52 -22.94
N THR A 310 31.75 11.51 -22.19
CA THR A 310 30.37 11.45 -21.68
C THR A 310 30.31 12.06 -20.28
N PRO A 311 29.53 13.14 -20.07
CA PRO A 311 29.48 13.80 -18.77
C PRO A 311 28.77 12.95 -17.73
N ALA A 312 29.41 12.71 -16.58
CA ALA A 312 28.78 12.06 -15.44
C ALA A 312 28.12 13.08 -14.49
N TRP A 313 27.12 12.62 -13.75
CA TRP A 313 26.23 13.47 -12.97
C TRP A 313 26.18 13.08 -11.49
N ASP A 314 26.02 14.09 -10.64
CA ASP A 314 25.83 13.98 -9.20
C ASP A 314 24.37 14.32 -8.85
N VAL A 315 23.76 13.55 -7.94
CA VAL A 315 22.40 13.79 -7.45
C VAL A 315 22.40 14.96 -6.47
N CYS A 316 21.55 15.96 -6.72
CA CYS A 316 21.39 17.11 -5.85
C CYS A 316 20.10 17.05 -5.02
N VAL A 317 18.97 16.75 -5.67
CA VAL A 317 17.65 16.63 -5.03
C VAL A 317 16.89 15.47 -5.64
N LEU A 318 16.27 14.66 -4.79
CA LEU A 318 15.33 13.59 -5.12
C LEU A 318 13.93 14.04 -4.70
N VAL A 319 12.99 14.03 -5.64
CA VAL A 319 11.60 14.40 -5.37
C VAL A 319 10.72 13.18 -5.61
N GLU A 320 9.81 12.98 -4.67
CA GLU A 320 8.73 12.02 -4.78
C GLU A 320 7.39 12.72 -4.71
N VAL A 321 6.51 12.46 -5.66
CA VAL A 321 5.18 13.06 -5.72
C VAL A 321 4.18 12.14 -5.04
N LYS A 322 3.43 12.67 -4.08
CA LYS A 322 2.43 11.91 -3.33
C LYS A 322 1.10 12.65 -3.32
N ALA A 323 0.03 11.88 -3.51
CA ALA A 323 -1.34 12.40 -3.50
C ALA A 323 -1.81 12.86 -2.11
N SER A 324 -1.10 12.46 -1.04
CA SER A 324 -1.43 12.84 0.34
C SER A 324 -0.26 12.58 1.31
N VAL A 325 -0.37 13.14 2.51
CA VAL A 325 0.54 12.86 3.64
C VAL A 325 0.58 11.36 3.99
N ASP A 326 -0.58 10.69 3.99
CA ASP A 326 -0.67 9.25 4.32
C ASP A 326 0.08 8.38 3.31
N ALA A 327 -0.02 8.74 2.03
CA ALA A 327 0.70 8.06 0.95
C ALA A 327 2.22 8.24 1.11
N ALA A 328 2.67 9.44 1.48
CA ALA A 328 4.07 9.71 1.80
C ALA A 328 4.54 8.92 3.04
N THR A 329 3.71 8.85 4.08
CA THR A 329 4.03 8.14 5.32
C THR A 329 4.21 6.64 5.11
N THR A 330 3.36 6.04 4.27
CA THR A 330 3.45 4.62 3.90
C THR A 330 4.67 4.33 3.01
N ASP A 331 5.07 5.29 2.18
CA ASP A 331 6.21 5.18 1.27
C ASP A 331 7.56 5.35 1.98
N PHE A 332 7.61 6.12 3.06
CA PHE A 332 8.86 6.53 3.72
C PHE A 332 9.80 5.38 4.10
N PRO A 333 9.35 4.23 4.64
CA PRO A 333 10.25 3.10 4.88
C PRO A 333 10.89 2.54 3.60
N ARG A 334 10.18 2.57 2.47
CA ARG A 334 10.72 2.17 1.16
C ARG A 334 11.72 3.20 0.65
N LEU A 335 11.44 4.49 0.84
CA LEU A 335 12.35 5.57 0.52
C LEU A 335 13.67 5.44 1.29
N LEU A 336 13.63 5.25 2.60
CA LEU A 336 14.84 5.05 3.42
C LEU A 336 15.64 3.81 2.98
N ARG A 337 14.97 2.70 2.65
CA ARG A 337 15.63 1.52 2.08
C ARG A 337 16.27 1.82 0.72
N GLY A 338 15.60 2.61 -0.13
CA GLY A 338 16.13 3.07 -1.43
C GLY A 338 17.38 3.93 -1.28
N LEU A 339 17.40 4.89 -0.34
CA LEU A 339 18.58 5.71 -0.07
C LEU A 339 19.74 4.87 0.48
N ARG A 340 19.47 3.93 1.39
CA ARG A 340 20.49 2.99 1.88
C ARG A 340 21.04 2.12 0.73
N LEU A 341 20.19 1.67 -0.18
CA LEU A 341 20.60 0.92 -1.36
C LEU A 341 21.55 1.75 -2.23
N LEU A 342 21.19 3.00 -2.56
CA LEU A 342 22.07 3.90 -3.31
C LEU A 342 23.41 4.14 -2.60
N ALA A 343 23.40 4.18 -1.27
CA ALA A 343 24.61 4.36 -0.47
C ALA A 343 25.60 3.17 -0.51
N HIS A 344 25.23 2.03 -1.12
CA HIS A 344 26.10 0.87 -1.37
C HIS A 344 26.72 0.87 -2.78
N ALA A 345 26.51 1.92 -3.59
CA ALA A 345 27.19 2.04 -4.87
C ALA A 345 28.71 1.96 -4.71
N ASP A 346 29.42 1.45 -5.72
CA ASP A 346 30.87 1.56 -5.73
C ASP A 346 31.25 3.01 -6.09
N LYS A 347 32.07 3.65 -5.25
CA LYS A 347 32.48 5.05 -5.42
C LYS A 347 33.17 5.32 -6.76
N ASP A 348 33.85 4.32 -7.31
CA ASP A 348 34.68 4.45 -8.51
C ASP A 348 33.93 4.04 -9.79
N VAL A 349 32.66 3.65 -9.67
CA VAL A 349 31.80 3.21 -10.79
C VAL A 349 30.83 4.31 -11.21
N VAL A 350 30.59 4.41 -12.52
CA VAL A 350 29.54 5.25 -13.10
C VAL A 350 28.38 4.34 -13.54
N TYR A 351 27.20 4.54 -12.96
CA TYR A 351 26.05 3.69 -13.15
C TYR A 351 25.08 4.28 -14.19
N PRO A 352 24.58 3.49 -15.14
CA PRO A 352 23.57 3.95 -16.10
C PRO A 352 22.16 3.88 -15.49
N PHE A 353 21.57 5.03 -15.21
CA PHE A 353 20.18 5.12 -14.74
C PHE A 353 19.23 5.36 -15.92
N ALA A 354 18.16 4.57 -16.02
CA ALA A 354 17.12 4.79 -17.02
C ALA A 354 16.16 5.91 -16.55
N THR A 355 15.84 6.86 -17.44
CA THR A 355 14.94 7.99 -17.19
C THR A 355 14.03 8.22 -18.40
N ARG A 356 13.00 9.08 -18.30
CA ARG A 356 12.23 9.49 -19.49
C ARG A 356 13.07 10.26 -20.51
N GLN A 357 14.17 10.90 -20.08
CA GLN A 357 15.10 11.65 -20.92
C GLN A 357 16.27 10.77 -21.44
N GLY A 358 16.12 9.44 -21.39
CA GLY A 358 17.14 8.48 -21.78
C GLY A 358 18.03 8.02 -20.62
N THR A 359 19.14 7.35 -20.96
CA THR A 359 20.08 6.84 -19.96
C THR A 359 20.99 7.96 -19.45
N VAL A 360 21.11 8.09 -18.12
CA VAL A 360 21.94 9.11 -17.47
C VAL A 360 23.01 8.46 -16.60
N PRO A 361 24.31 8.74 -16.86
CA PRO A 361 25.40 8.19 -16.07
C PRO A 361 25.56 8.92 -14.73
N LEU A 362 25.31 8.23 -13.61
CA LEU A 362 25.48 8.77 -12.26
C LEU A 362 26.73 8.24 -11.59
N ARG A 363 27.47 9.12 -10.90
CA ARG A 363 28.69 8.74 -10.17
C ARG A 363 28.32 8.00 -8.88
N GLY A 364 28.89 6.82 -8.70
CA GLY A 364 28.70 6.05 -7.46
C GLY A 364 29.20 6.80 -6.23
N ALA A 365 30.26 7.61 -6.34
CA ALA A 365 30.71 8.49 -5.26
C ALA A 365 29.61 9.45 -4.77
N ALA A 366 28.81 10.02 -5.68
CA ALA A 366 27.70 10.91 -5.32
C ALA A 366 26.53 10.13 -4.69
N LEU A 367 26.25 8.92 -5.17
CA LEU A 367 25.24 8.04 -4.60
C LEU A 367 25.61 7.60 -3.16
N CYS A 368 26.88 7.28 -2.92
CA CYS A 368 27.42 6.93 -1.59
C CYS A 368 27.32 8.05 -0.55
N ALA A 369 27.33 9.30 -1.02
CA ALA A 369 27.27 10.51 -0.21
C ALA A 369 25.83 10.95 0.10
N LEU A 370 24.81 10.32 -0.48
CA LEU A 370 23.42 10.61 -0.15
C LEU A 370 23.14 10.35 1.33
N PRO A 371 22.38 11.25 2.00
CA PRO A 371 22.05 11.07 3.41
C PRO A 371 21.15 9.83 3.59
N SER A 372 21.51 8.98 4.56
CA SER A 372 20.71 7.82 4.96
C SER A 372 19.95 8.05 6.28
N ALA A 373 20.34 9.07 7.04
CA ALA A 373 19.72 9.44 8.31
C ALA A 373 18.52 10.37 8.09
N PRO A 374 17.34 10.09 8.67
CA PRO A 374 16.12 10.88 8.47
C PRO A 374 16.27 12.38 8.72
N SER A 375 17.05 12.78 9.74
CA SER A 375 17.26 14.19 10.10
C SER A 375 18.06 14.98 9.06
N ALA A 376 18.81 14.31 8.19
CA ALA A 376 19.65 14.93 7.17
C ALA A 376 18.96 15.02 5.79
N LEU A 377 17.73 14.51 5.65
CA LEU A 377 17.08 14.33 4.35
C LEU A 377 16.53 15.64 3.73
N SER A 378 16.15 16.63 4.53
CA SER A 378 15.39 17.81 4.07
C SER A 378 16.08 18.67 3.03
N ARG A 379 17.40 18.51 2.86
CA ARG A 379 18.23 19.19 1.86
C ARG A 379 18.42 18.42 0.55
N THR A 380 18.04 17.15 0.52
CA THR A 380 18.32 16.25 -0.62
C THR A 380 17.07 15.49 -1.05
N VAL A 381 16.04 15.40 -0.22
CA VAL A 381 14.80 14.66 -0.48
C VAL A 381 13.60 15.54 -0.18
N LEU A 382 12.65 15.59 -1.11
CA LEU A 382 11.37 16.26 -0.94
C LEU A 382 10.21 15.31 -1.27
N TYR A 383 9.15 15.37 -0.47
CA TYR A 383 7.84 14.90 -0.88
C TYR A 383 7.05 16.10 -1.44
N CYS A 384 6.71 16.07 -2.72
CA CYS A 384 5.83 17.07 -3.33
C CYS A 384 4.38 16.61 -3.25
N CYS A 385 3.48 17.52 -2.90
CA CYS A 385 2.05 17.26 -2.81
C CYS A 385 1.25 18.51 -3.17
N ASP A 386 0.20 18.33 -3.94
CA ASP A 386 -0.75 19.37 -4.37
C ASP A 386 -2.04 19.39 -3.53
N ALA A 387 -2.10 18.57 -2.47
CA ALA A 387 -3.27 18.52 -1.60
C ALA A 387 -3.35 19.78 -0.71
N PRO A 388 -4.55 20.29 -0.41
CA PRO A 388 -4.70 21.38 0.55
C PRO A 388 -4.23 20.96 1.94
N VAL A 389 -3.76 21.93 2.73
CA VAL A 389 -3.37 21.72 4.13
C VAL A 389 -4.60 21.33 4.94
N GLU A 390 -4.48 20.25 5.72
CA GLU A 390 -5.54 19.82 6.64
C GLU A 390 -5.64 20.82 7.80
N PRO A 391 -6.83 21.39 8.11
CA PRO A 391 -6.99 22.32 9.23
C PRO A 391 -6.70 21.65 10.59
N THR A 392 -7.04 20.36 10.70
CA THR A 392 -6.73 19.51 11.86
C THR A 392 -5.97 18.29 11.39
N PRO A 393 -4.63 18.29 11.47
CA PRO A 393 -3.82 17.18 10.98
C PRO A 393 -4.18 15.87 11.68
N ARG A 394 -4.45 14.82 10.90
CA ARG A 394 -4.59 13.47 11.48
C ARG A 394 -3.26 13.04 12.07
N LEU A 395 -3.26 12.62 13.34
CA LEU A 395 -2.05 12.21 14.08
C LEU A 395 -1.89 10.70 14.19
N LEU A 396 -2.97 9.94 14.03
CA LEU A 396 -2.96 8.49 13.96
C LEU A 396 -3.20 8.08 12.51
N GLY A 397 -2.17 7.55 11.85
CA GLY A 397 -2.28 7.11 10.46
C GLY A 397 -3.30 5.97 10.28
N ALA A 398 -3.91 5.89 9.09
CA ALA A 398 -4.93 4.88 8.78
C ALA A 398 -4.43 3.44 8.97
N ALA A 399 -3.17 3.17 8.60
CA ALA A 399 -2.55 1.85 8.79
C ALA A 399 -2.40 1.49 10.27
N SER A 400 -1.90 2.42 11.09
CA SER A 400 -1.75 2.21 12.54
C SER A 400 -3.11 2.04 13.23
N ARG A 401 -4.11 2.84 12.84
CA ARG A 401 -5.50 2.67 13.30
C ARG A 401 -6.04 1.29 12.94
N MET A 402 -5.88 0.86 11.69
CA MET A 402 -6.33 -0.46 11.24
C MET A 402 -5.60 -1.60 11.96
N GLN A 403 -4.31 -1.45 12.26
CA GLN A 403 -3.57 -2.45 13.04
C GLN A 403 -4.08 -2.55 14.49
N LEU A 404 -4.36 -1.41 15.14
CA LEU A 404 -4.95 -1.38 16.48
C LEU A 404 -6.35 -2.02 16.51
N LEU A 405 -7.19 -1.69 15.53
CA LEU A 405 -8.55 -2.24 15.41
C LEU A 405 -8.57 -3.72 15.03
N SER A 406 -7.61 -4.17 14.20
CA SER A 406 -7.56 -5.56 13.73
C SER A 406 -6.91 -6.54 14.70
N ALA A 407 -6.32 -6.07 15.80
CA ALA A 407 -5.74 -6.93 16.82
C ALA A 407 -6.81 -7.82 17.48
N THR A 408 -6.50 -9.10 17.68
CA THR A 408 -7.44 -10.08 18.26
C THR A 408 -8.09 -9.61 19.55
N PRO A 409 -7.35 -9.07 20.56
CA PRO A 409 -7.99 -8.57 21.78
C PRO A 409 -8.96 -7.40 21.54
N THR A 410 -8.69 -6.57 20.53
CA THR A 410 -9.61 -5.48 20.12
C THR A 410 -10.88 -6.03 19.48
N LEU A 411 -10.76 -7.06 18.63
CA LEU A 411 -11.90 -7.73 18.02
C LEU A 411 -12.74 -8.51 19.04
N ASP A 412 -12.10 -9.15 20.02
CA ASP A 412 -12.76 -9.81 21.15
C ASP A 412 -13.54 -8.80 21.99
N PHE A 413 -12.91 -7.68 22.34
CA PHE A 413 -13.56 -6.58 23.06
C PHE A 413 -14.77 -6.03 22.27
N ALA A 414 -14.61 -5.81 20.97
CA ALA A 414 -15.70 -5.33 20.11
C ALA A 414 -16.87 -6.32 20.01
N ALA A 415 -16.58 -7.62 19.92
CA ALA A 415 -17.62 -8.66 19.92
C ALA A 415 -18.38 -8.71 21.26
N ALA A 416 -17.68 -8.47 22.36
CA ALA A 416 -18.24 -8.44 23.72
C ALA A 416 -18.98 -7.13 24.08
N LEU A 417 -18.96 -6.10 23.23
CA LEU A 417 -19.70 -4.84 23.52
C LEU A 417 -21.21 -5.02 23.66
N THR A 418 -21.75 -6.10 23.08
CA THR A 418 -23.18 -6.44 23.16
C THR A 418 -23.50 -7.37 24.34
N ALA A 419 -22.50 -7.84 25.08
CA ALA A 419 -22.67 -8.69 26.25
C ALA A 419 -23.15 -7.87 27.47
N THR A 420 -23.84 -8.53 28.40
CA THR A 420 -24.24 -7.96 29.69
C THR A 420 -23.51 -8.71 30.81
N PRO A 421 -22.70 -8.04 31.66
CA PRO A 421 -22.36 -6.61 31.66
C PRO A 421 -21.44 -6.20 30.49
N PRO A 422 -21.38 -4.91 30.13
CA PRO A 422 -20.53 -4.42 29.05
C PRO A 422 -19.04 -4.63 29.35
N ALA A 423 -18.26 -4.89 28.30
CA ALA A 423 -16.83 -5.16 28.40
C ALA A 423 -16.05 -3.99 29.05
N ASP A 424 -15.20 -4.32 30.01
CA ASP A 424 -14.24 -3.41 30.65
C ASP A 424 -13.09 -3.08 29.69
N ALA A 425 -12.67 -1.80 29.64
CA ALA A 425 -11.53 -1.35 28.86
C ALA A 425 -10.23 -2.07 29.25
N ARG A 426 -10.13 -2.62 30.48
CA ARG A 426 -9.00 -3.46 30.90
C ARG A 426 -8.79 -4.70 30.03
N ALA A 427 -9.82 -5.19 29.32
CA ALA A 427 -9.66 -6.28 28.35
C ALA A 427 -8.73 -5.92 27.17
N LEU A 428 -8.42 -4.64 26.96
CA LEU A 428 -7.52 -4.16 25.92
C LEU A 428 -6.06 -4.03 26.37
N GLU A 429 -5.73 -4.32 27.63
CA GLU A 429 -4.34 -4.32 28.13
C GLU A 429 -3.38 -5.20 27.31
N PRO A 430 -3.77 -6.38 26.77
CA PRO A 430 -2.87 -7.15 25.91
C PRO A 430 -2.39 -6.39 24.67
N VAL A 431 -3.20 -5.46 24.13
CA VAL A 431 -2.80 -4.61 22.99
C VAL A 431 -1.71 -3.62 23.42
N TRP A 432 -1.81 -3.07 24.63
CA TRP A 432 -0.80 -2.19 25.21
C TRP A 432 0.53 -2.93 25.40
N HIS A 433 0.53 -4.11 25.99
CA HIS A 433 1.74 -4.91 26.17
C HIS A 433 2.38 -5.27 24.81
N ALA A 434 1.57 -5.73 23.85
CA ALA A 434 2.05 -6.03 22.51
C ALA A 434 2.65 -4.80 21.81
N LEU A 435 2.05 -3.61 21.98
CA LEU A 435 2.58 -2.36 21.43
C LEU A 435 4.00 -2.04 21.93
N LEU A 436 4.27 -2.30 23.21
CA LEU A 436 5.57 -1.97 23.83
C LEU A 436 6.65 -3.04 23.55
N GLU A 437 6.25 -4.31 23.46
CA GLU A 437 7.19 -5.44 23.50
C GLU A 437 7.35 -6.16 22.16
N ALA A 438 6.28 -6.26 21.36
CA ALA A 438 6.28 -7.13 20.20
C ALA A 438 6.81 -6.42 18.93
N PRO A 439 7.77 -7.02 18.19
CA PRO A 439 8.38 -6.39 17.01
C PRO A 439 7.38 -5.98 15.92
N GLY A 440 6.27 -6.71 15.78
CA GLY A 440 5.22 -6.41 14.80
C GLY A 440 4.50 -5.08 15.04
N TRP A 441 4.62 -4.50 16.23
CA TRP A 441 4.00 -3.22 16.60
C TRP A 441 4.93 -2.02 16.46
N ARG A 442 6.19 -2.24 16.08
CA ARG A 442 7.20 -1.19 15.93
C ARG A 442 6.72 -0.04 15.04
N ALA A 443 6.05 -0.35 13.93
CA ALA A 443 5.51 0.66 13.01
C ALA A 443 4.39 1.52 13.65
N VAL A 444 3.59 0.94 14.55
CA VAL A 444 2.57 1.66 15.31
C VAL A 444 3.23 2.52 16.38
N LEU A 445 4.20 1.97 17.11
CA LEU A 445 4.93 2.67 18.15
C LEU A 445 5.71 3.90 17.60
N ASP A 446 6.33 3.74 16.43
CA ASP A 446 7.12 4.79 15.76
C ASP A 446 6.26 5.68 14.82
N GLN A 447 4.92 5.53 14.83
CA GLN A 447 4.04 6.14 13.82
C GLN A 447 4.09 7.69 13.84
N TYR A 448 4.08 8.30 15.02
CA TYR A 448 4.08 9.75 15.15
C TYR A 448 5.43 10.35 14.74
N ALA A 449 6.53 9.76 15.22
CA ALA A 449 7.88 10.15 14.83
C ALA A 449 8.08 10.06 13.32
N THR A 450 7.57 8.99 12.69
CA THR A 450 7.60 8.81 11.23
C THR A 450 6.79 9.88 10.51
N LEU A 451 5.55 10.13 10.96
CA LEU A 451 4.66 11.15 10.41
C LEU A 451 5.28 12.55 10.47
N ARG A 452 5.90 12.89 11.60
CA ARG A 452 6.63 14.16 11.78
C ARG A 452 7.75 14.27 10.75
N GLN A 453 8.63 13.27 10.64
CA GLN A 453 9.73 13.28 9.67
C GLN A 453 9.23 13.46 8.23
N VAL A 454 8.17 12.75 7.85
CA VAL A 454 7.60 12.84 6.49
C VAL A 454 7.05 14.23 6.22
N ARG A 455 6.31 14.81 7.17
CA ARG A 455 5.76 16.17 7.06
C ARG A 455 6.83 17.25 6.99
N GLU A 456 8.00 17.06 7.60
CA GLU A 456 9.16 17.97 7.43
C GLU A 456 9.72 17.94 6.00
N LEU A 457 9.71 16.77 5.35
CA LEU A 457 10.17 16.61 3.97
C LEU A 457 9.14 17.10 2.93
N MET A 458 7.90 17.29 3.36
CA MET A 458 6.79 17.59 2.48
C MET A 458 6.70 19.08 2.15
N VAL A 459 6.50 19.39 0.86
CA VAL A 459 6.31 20.75 0.34
C VAL A 459 5.09 20.78 -0.57
N HIS A 460 4.39 21.91 -0.57
CA HIS A 460 3.36 22.12 -1.58
C HIS A 460 4.06 22.44 -2.91
N THR A 461 3.62 21.82 -4.00
CA THR A 461 4.38 21.96 -5.26
C THR A 461 4.34 23.40 -5.80
N ASP A 462 3.24 24.13 -5.63
CA ASP A 462 3.17 25.56 -5.97
C ASP A 462 4.08 26.43 -5.09
N ASP A 463 4.28 26.07 -3.82
CA ASP A 463 5.18 26.80 -2.92
C ASP A 463 6.64 26.59 -3.31
N LEU A 464 6.97 25.40 -3.80
CA LEU A 464 8.28 25.11 -4.37
C LEU A 464 8.52 25.94 -5.62
N LEU A 465 7.53 26.01 -6.52
CA LEU A 465 7.61 26.83 -7.74
C LEU A 465 7.73 28.33 -7.41
N ALA A 466 7.01 28.83 -6.41
CA ALA A 466 7.02 30.24 -6.02
C ALA A 466 8.31 30.68 -5.31
N ALA A 467 9.07 29.75 -4.72
CA ALA A 467 10.35 30.04 -4.06
C ALA A 467 11.54 30.12 -5.04
N VAL A 468 11.34 29.62 -6.27
CA VAL A 468 12.29 29.73 -7.38
C VAL A 468 12.18 31.12 -8.01
#